data_AF-A0A2V5P5F3-F1
#
_entry.id   AF-A0A2V5P5F3-F1
#
_cell.length_a   1.000
_cell.length_b   1.000
_cell.length_c   1.000
_cell.angle_alpha   90.00
_cell.angle_beta   90.00
_cell.angle_gamma   90.00
#
_symmetry.space_group_name_H-M   'P 1'
#
loop_
_entity.id
_entity.type
_entity.pdbx_description
1 polymer ?
#
loop_
_entity_poly.entity_id
_entity_poly.type
_entity_poly.pdbx_seq_one_letter_code
_entity_poly.pdbx_strand_id
1 'polypeptide(L)'
;METRRTPPARNRRAAQAPLACLDWEIDVSLRFGVWISKVRLLGPSLPRLGAALLSDRTRSRTLMLDEIIGKIEARIQTTDAINAERRRELLQLLGTLKSEVAELSKTHGEQAQSIAGFTELSAHEATRTEQNPHLLKLSLEGLGSSVAGFEESHPRLVQIVNAISNTLSNLGI
;
A
#
# COMPACT_ATOMS: atom_id res chain seq x y z
N MET A 1 12.76 -68.62 -7.19
CA MET A 1 12.27 -68.34 -8.56
C MET A 1 11.46 -67.05 -8.47
N GLU A 2 12.03 -65.85 -8.32
CA GLU A 2 13.03 -65.11 -9.10
C GLU A 2 12.75 -65.13 -10.61
N THR A 3 12.00 -64.13 -11.08
CA THR A 3 12.33 -63.42 -12.32
C THR A 3 12.12 -61.91 -12.11
N ARG A 4 13.24 -61.20 -12.08
CA ARG A 4 13.35 -59.74 -12.10
C ARG A 4 13.32 -59.22 -13.55
N ARG A 5 13.17 -57.89 -13.63
CA ARG A 5 13.58 -56.94 -14.71
C ARG A 5 12.53 -56.76 -15.82
N THR A 6 12.18 -55.56 -16.28
CA THR A 6 12.65 -54.17 -16.08
C THR A 6 11.65 -53.25 -16.80
N PRO A 7 11.47 -51.98 -16.40
CA PRO A 7 10.65 -51.01 -17.14
C PRO A 7 11.48 -50.26 -18.18
N PRO A 8 10.88 -49.84 -19.31
CA PRO A 8 11.39 -48.64 -19.98
C PRO A 8 10.28 -47.65 -20.39
N ALA A 9 10.60 -46.38 -20.18
CA ALA A 9 10.58 -45.31 -21.19
C ALA A 9 10.02 -43.99 -20.64
N ARG A 10 10.96 -43.22 -20.10
CA ARG A 10 10.90 -41.78 -19.88
C ARG A 10 10.72 -41.08 -21.22
N ASN A 11 9.58 -40.44 -21.47
CA ASN A 11 9.43 -39.55 -22.63
C ASN A 11 9.31 -38.10 -22.15
N ARG A 12 10.41 -37.35 -22.37
CA ARG A 12 10.48 -35.89 -22.26
C ARG A 12 10.01 -35.29 -23.58
N ARG A 13 8.89 -34.60 -23.57
CA ARG A 13 8.56 -33.47 -24.47
C ARG A 13 7.78 -32.49 -23.59
N ALA A 14 8.36 -31.41 -23.09
CA ALA A 14 8.69 -30.20 -23.83
C ALA A 14 7.54 -29.80 -24.78
N ALA A 15 6.44 -29.33 -24.19
CA ALA A 15 5.48 -28.49 -24.86
C ALA A 15 5.69 -27.07 -24.33
N GLN A 16 6.65 -26.38 -24.94
CA GLN A 16 6.61 -24.93 -25.08
C GLN A 16 5.49 -24.62 -26.07
N ALA A 17 4.54 -23.80 -25.65
CA ALA A 17 3.56 -23.15 -26.49
C ALA A 17 3.28 -21.74 -25.92
N PRO A 18 2.89 -20.78 -26.76
CA PRO A 18 3.65 -19.54 -26.90
C PRO A 18 3.11 -18.35 -26.09
N LEU A 19 4.04 -17.45 -25.79
CA LEU A 19 3.78 -16.05 -25.48
C LEU A 19 3.15 -15.35 -26.70
N ALA A 20 1.94 -14.83 -26.58
CA ALA A 20 1.44 -13.68 -27.35
C ALA A 20 0.04 -13.23 -26.87
N CYS A 21 -0.16 -11.91 -26.84
CA CYS A 21 -1.42 -11.16 -26.68
C CYS A 21 -1.95 -11.07 -25.24
N LEU A 22 -2.15 -9.92 -24.60
CA LEU A 22 -2.31 -8.55 -25.08
C LEU A 22 -1.54 -7.56 -24.19
N ASP A 23 -0.80 -6.73 -24.89
CA ASP A 23 -0.44 -5.37 -24.53
C ASP A 23 -1.70 -4.59 -24.11
N TRP A 24 -1.71 -4.09 -22.87
CA TRP A 24 -2.58 -2.98 -22.49
C TRP A 24 -1.71 -1.90 -21.84
N GLU A 25 -1.08 -1.09 -22.70
CA GLU A 25 -0.83 0.31 -22.39
C GLU A 25 -2.16 0.96 -21.94
N ILE A 26 -2.29 1.25 -20.63
CA ILE A 26 -3.16 2.33 -20.18
C ILE A 26 -2.27 3.57 -20.03
N ASP A 27 -2.21 4.32 -21.12
CA ASP A 27 -1.96 5.75 -21.16
C ASP A 27 -3.15 6.47 -20.50
N VAL A 28 -2.92 7.13 -19.38
CA VAL A 28 -3.82 8.18 -18.89
C VAL A 28 -3.08 9.51 -19.01
N SER A 29 -3.12 10.04 -20.21
CA SER A 29 -2.78 11.41 -20.55
C SER A 29 -3.47 12.43 -19.62
N LEU A 30 -2.61 13.25 -19.00
CA LEU A 30 -2.64 14.72 -19.07
C LEU A 30 -4.02 15.39 -19.15
N ARG A 31 -4.49 15.99 -18.05
CA ARG A 31 -5.27 17.25 -18.05
C ARG A 31 -5.20 17.94 -16.70
N PHE A 32 -4.47 19.06 -16.61
CA PHE A 32 -4.70 20.27 -15.79
C PHE A 32 -3.44 21.14 -16.04
N GLY A 33 -3.45 22.15 -16.89
CA GLY A 33 -4.28 23.34 -16.79
C GLY A 33 -3.37 24.52 -16.44
N VAL A 34 -2.67 25.06 -17.44
CA VAL A 34 -1.83 26.26 -17.36
C VAL A 34 -2.71 27.50 -17.39
N TRP A 35 -2.69 28.29 -16.30
CA TRP A 35 -2.91 29.74 -16.25
C TRP A 35 -2.53 30.16 -14.82
N ILE A 36 -1.55 31.05 -14.58
CA ILE A 36 -1.73 32.50 -14.56
C ILE A 36 -0.37 33.17 -14.82
N SER A 37 -0.43 34.27 -15.59
CA SER A 37 0.68 35.13 -15.96
C SER A 37 1.13 36.07 -14.83
N LYS A 38 2.45 36.14 -14.61
CA LYS A 38 3.29 37.35 -14.61
C LYS A 38 2.90 38.55 -13.71
N VAL A 39 3.70 38.78 -12.66
CA VAL A 39 4.27 40.11 -12.33
C VAL A 39 5.59 39.94 -11.55
N ARG A 40 6.55 40.80 -11.88
CA ARG A 40 7.94 40.84 -11.45
C ARG A 40 8.12 42.06 -10.53
N LEU A 41 8.85 41.94 -9.41
CA LEU A 41 10.03 42.76 -9.05
C LEU A 41 10.24 42.95 -7.52
N LEU A 42 11.54 42.87 -7.18
CA LEU A 42 12.30 43.38 -6.02
C LEU A 42 12.35 42.62 -4.67
N GLY A 43 13.57 42.13 -4.36
CA GLY A 43 14.13 42.01 -3.01
C GLY A 43 14.80 40.66 -2.70
N PRO A 44 16.15 40.55 -2.65
CA PRO A 44 16.81 39.39 -2.10
C PRO A 44 17.09 39.61 -0.60
N SER A 45 16.24 39.07 0.27
CA SER A 45 16.57 38.87 1.69
C SER A 45 16.93 37.41 1.90
N LEU A 46 18.24 37.18 2.12
CA LEU A 46 18.96 36.00 2.61
C LEU A 46 18.14 34.74 2.98
N PRO A 47 18.56 33.54 2.53
CA PRO A 47 17.87 32.30 2.86
C PRO A 47 18.12 31.88 4.32
N ARG A 48 17.01 31.56 5.00
CA ARG A 48 16.96 30.86 6.28
C ARG A 48 17.67 29.50 6.15
N LEU A 49 18.84 29.35 6.79
CA LEU A 49 19.59 28.09 6.90
C LEU A 49 18.83 26.94 7.63
N GLY A 50 17.59 27.16 8.09
CA GLY A 50 16.76 26.14 8.74
C GLY A 50 15.92 25.25 7.80
N ALA A 51 15.69 25.64 6.54
CA ALA A 51 14.74 24.94 5.66
C ALA A 51 15.30 23.64 5.04
N ALA A 52 16.61 23.53 4.85
CA ALA A 52 17.23 22.38 4.19
C ALA A 52 17.21 21.11 5.05
N LEU A 53 17.41 21.22 6.37
CA LEU A 53 17.46 20.07 7.30
C LEU A 53 16.07 19.47 7.60
N LEU A 54 15.00 20.27 7.53
CA LEU A 54 13.62 19.78 7.68
C LEU A 54 13.13 19.00 6.45
N SER A 55 13.66 19.31 5.27
CA SER A 55 13.29 18.66 4.01
C SER A 55 13.83 17.23 3.93
N ASP A 56 15.05 16.98 4.43
CA ASP A 56 15.68 15.66 4.39
C ASP A 56 14.97 14.66 5.29
N ARG A 57 14.66 15.06 6.54
CA ARG A 57 13.91 14.22 7.50
C ARG A 57 12.53 13.83 6.99
N THR A 58 11.81 14.75 6.35
CA THR A 58 10.47 14.48 5.80
C THR A 58 10.56 13.52 4.62
N ARG A 59 11.56 13.72 3.74
CA ARG A 59 11.80 12.85 2.59
C ARG A 59 12.14 11.41 3.01
N SER A 60 13.02 11.23 4.00
CA SER A 60 13.34 9.88 4.52
C SER A 60 12.11 9.17 5.10
N ARG A 61 11.21 9.90 5.75
CA ARG A 61 9.96 9.31 6.28
C ARG A 61 9.02 8.86 5.16
N THR A 62 8.79 9.70 4.16
CA THR A 62 7.92 9.32 3.03
C THR A 62 8.45 8.06 2.33
N LEU A 63 9.77 7.93 2.19
CA LEU A 63 10.38 6.71 1.62
C LEU A 63 10.10 5.47 2.49
N MET A 64 10.27 5.55 3.82
CA MET A 64 9.94 4.44 4.71
C MET A 64 8.44 4.08 4.68
N LEU A 65 7.56 5.08 4.60
CA LEU A 65 6.11 4.87 4.51
C LEU A 65 5.72 4.17 3.19
N ASP A 66 6.31 4.59 2.09
CA ASP A 66 6.14 3.97 0.78
C ASP A 66 6.61 2.50 0.78
N GLU A 67 7.73 2.21 1.46
CA GLU A 67 8.23 0.85 1.62
C GLU A 67 7.29 -0.02 2.46
N ILE A 68 6.76 0.50 3.57
CA ILE A 68 5.81 -0.22 4.42
C ILE A 68 4.56 -0.57 3.61
N ILE A 69 3.93 0.43 2.97
CA ILE A 69 2.70 0.19 2.21
C ILE A 69 2.95 -0.74 1.01
N GLY A 70 4.08 -0.59 0.31
CA GLY A 70 4.46 -1.50 -0.78
C GLY A 70 4.60 -2.96 -0.34
N LYS A 71 5.10 -3.23 0.87
CA LYS A 71 5.15 -4.59 1.44
C LYS A 71 3.75 -5.17 1.68
N ILE A 72 2.79 -4.32 2.07
CA ILE A 72 1.39 -4.73 2.28
C ILE A 72 0.77 -5.13 0.94
N GLU A 73 0.94 -4.30 -0.09
CA GLU A 73 0.42 -4.55 -1.44
C GLU A 73 1.00 -5.86 -2.02
N ALA A 74 2.32 -6.05 -1.92
CA ALA A 74 2.97 -7.27 -2.41
C ALA A 74 2.44 -8.53 -1.72
N ARG A 75 2.17 -8.48 -0.40
CA ARG A 75 1.59 -9.61 0.33
C ARG A 75 0.15 -9.89 -0.08
N ILE A 76 -0.66 -8.86 -0.26
CA ILE A 76 -2.05 -8.99 -0.73
C ILE A 76 -2.08 -9.55 -2.16
N GLN A 77 -1.07 -9.25 -2.98
CA GLN A 77 -0.97 -9.81 -4.33
C GLN A 77 -0.61 -11.29 -4.36
N THR A 78 0.10 -11.82 -3.36
CA THR A 78 0.57 -13.22 -3.36
C THR A 78 -0.31 -14.18 -2.56
N THR A 79 -1.15 -13.69 -1.65
CA THR A 79 -2.01 -14.57 -0.85
C THR A 79 -3.19 -15.11 -1.68
N ASP A 80 -3.43 -16.42 -1.67
CA ASP A 80 -4.61 -17.02 -2.32
C ASP A 80 -5.87 -16.98 -1.44
N ALA A 81 -5.72 -16.57 -0.16
CA ALA A 81 -6.81 -16.51 0.81
C ALA A 81 -7.86 -15.42 0.49
N ILE A 82 -7.56 -14.50 -0.43
CA ILE A 82 -8.42 -13.37 -0.80
C ILE A 82 -8.93 -13.57 -2.23
N ASN A 83 -10.25 -13.48 -2.41
CA ASN A 83 -10.83 -13.48 -3.75
C ASN A 83 -10.41 -12.26 -4.58
N ALA A 84 -10.54 -12.34 -5.90
CA ALA A 84 -10.05 -11.31 -6.81
C ALA A 84 -10.70 -9.92 -6.60
N GLU A 85 -11.98 -9.89 -6.25
CA GLU A 85 -12.73 -8.65 -6.05
C GLU A 85 -12.24 -7.90 -4.81
N ARG A 86 -12.21 -8.58 -3.65
CA ARG A 86 -11.72 -8.01 -2.39
C ARG A 86 -10.24 -7.61 -2.48
N ARG A 87 -9.43 -8.37 -3.22
CA ARG A 87 -8.03 -8.03 -3.48
C ARG A 87 -7.93 -6.71 -4.24
N ARG A 88 -8.70 -6.54 -5.31
CA ARG A 88 -8.71 -5.31 -6.10
C ARG A 88 -9.15 -4.12 -5.25
N GLU A 89 -10.24 -4.26 -4.51
CA GLU A 89 -10.74 -3.24 -3.60
C GLU A 89 -9.66 -2.82 -2.59
N LEU A 90 -9.05 -3.79 -1.92
CA LEU A 90 -8.03 -3.52 -0.90
C LEU A 90 -6.78 -2.84 -1.48
N LEU A 91 -6.35 -3.23 -2.68
CA LEU A 91 -5.23 -2.56 -3.38
C LEU A 91 -5.58 -1.11 -3.75
N GLN A 92 -6.81 -0.83 -4.17
CA GLN A 92 -7.26 0.55 -4.46
C GLN A 92 -7.27 1.41 -3.18
N LEU A 93 -7.75 0.85 -2.08
CA LEU A 93 -7.76 1.53 -0.79
C LEU A 93 -6.33 1.81 -0.29
N LEU A 94 -5.41 0.85 -0.44
CA LEU A 94 -4.00 1.03 -0.06
C LEU A 94 -3.27 2.07 -0.91
N GLY A 95 -3.53 2.12 -2.22
CA GLY A 95 -2.98 3.17 -3.08
C GLY A 95 -3.47 4.57 -2.68
N THR A 96 -4.72 4.67 -2.24
CA THR A 96 -5.27 5.94 -1.72
C THR A 96 -4.66 6.28 -0.37
N LEU A 97 -4.56 5.31 0.55
CA LEU A 97 -3.94 5.48 1.86
C LEU A 97 -2.50 5.98 1.73
N LYS A 98 -1.74 5.44 0.77
CA LYS A 98 -0.36 5.86 0.48
C LYS A 98 -0.26 7.36 0.22
N SER A 99 -1.15 7.89 -0.60
CA SER A 99 -1.17 9.30 -0.95
C SER A 99 -1.56 10.19 0.24
N GLU A 100 -2.59 9.79 1.00
CA GLU A 100 -3.04 10.53 2.19
C GLU A 100 -1.98 10.53 3.31
N VAL A 101 -1.34 9.38 3.56
CA VAL A 101 -0.28 9.23 4.57
C VAL A 101 0.99 9.98 4.16
N ALA A 102 1.33 10.01 2.86
CA ALA A 102 2.43 10.82 2.36
C ALA A 102 2.19 12.32 2.59
N GLU A 103 0.97 12.81 2.37
CA GLU A 103 0.61 14.20 2.66
C GLU A 103 0.65 14.49 4.17
N LEU A 104 0.02 13.62 4.96
CA LEU A 104 0.01 13.72 6.43
C LEU A 104 1.42 13.76 7.00
N SER A 105 2.36 12.98 6.45
CA SER A 105 3.73 12.87 6.96
C SER A 105 4.51 14.19 6.97
N LYS A 106 4.07 15.18 6.17
CA LYS A 106 4.67 16.52 6.11
C LYS A 106 4.43 17.33 7.38
N THR A 107 3.34 17.05 8.09
CA THR A 107 2.90 17.79 9.28
C THR A 107 2.81 16.91 10.52
N HIS A 108 2.44 15.64 10.36
CA HIS A 108 2.18 14.66 11.43
C HIS A 108 2.92 13.35 11.14
N GLY A 109 4.26 13.42 11.08
CA GLY A 109 5.11 12.30 10.67
C GLY A 109 4.99 11.05 11.55
N GLU A 110 4.81 11.21 12.85
CA GLU A 110 4.67 10.08 13.78
C GLU A 110 3.33 9.36 13.59
N GLN A 111 2.25 10.12 13.47
CA GLN A 111 0.91 9.58 13.22
C GLN A 111 0.85 8.88 11.86
N ALA A 112 1.45 9.46 10.82
CA ALA A 112 1.60 8.82 9.51
C ALA A 112 2.30 7.46 9.61
N GLN A 113 3.35 7.37 10.44
CA GLN A 113 4.07 6.12 10.70
C GLN A 113 3.23 5.11 11.48
N SER A 114 2.49 5.55 12.50
CA SER A 114 1.56 4.68 13.24
C SER A 114 0.48 4.12 12.33
N ILE A 115 -0.12 4.93 11.46
CA ILE A 115 -1.15 4.49 10.51
C ILE A 115 -0.59 3.43 9.57
N ALA A 116 0.58 3.66 8.96
CA ALA A 116 1.21 2.69 8.08
C ALA A 116 1.54 1.37 8.81
N GLY A 117 2.10 1.46 10.02
CA GLY A 117 2.45 0.28 10.83
C GLY A 117 1.24 -0.54 11.26
N PHE A 118 0.16 0.11 11.73
CA PHE A 118 -1.07 -0.61 12.09
C PHE A 118 -1.81 -1.15 10.86
N THR A 119 -1.73 -0.49 9.72
CA THR A 119 -2.25 -1.04 8.46
C THR A 119 -1.48 -2.32 8.08
N GLU A 120 -0.15 -2.30 8.19
CA GLU A 120 0.68 -3.48 7.93
C GLU A 120 0.31 -4.64 8.85
N LEU A 121 0.21 -4.37 10.16
CA LEU A 121 -0.15 -5.36 11.17
C LEU A 121 -1.56 -5.92 10.92
N SER A 122 -2.55 -5.06 10.69
CA SER A 122 -3.93 -5.49 10.44
C SER A 122 -4.04 -6.35 9.18
N ALA A 123 -3.40 -5.91 8.10
CA ALA A 123 -3.36 -6.69 6.86
C ALA A 123 -2.55 -7.98 7.02
N HIS A 124 -1.55 -8.02 7.90
CA HIS A 124 -0.80 -9.24 8.18
C HIS A 124 -1.74 -10.24 8.87
N GLU A 125 -2.36 -9.85 9.98
CA GLU A 125 -3.25 -10.72 10.75
C GLU A 125 -4.45 -11.21 9.93
N ALA A 126 -5.04 -10.35 9.09
CA ALA A 126 -6.16 -10.72 8.21
C ALA A 126 -5.77 -11.72 7.10
N THR A 127 -4.50 -11.80 6.71
CA THR A 127 -4.04 -12.64 5.59
C THR A 127 -3.19 -13.84 6.01
N ARG A 128 -3.05 -14.07 7.32
CA ARG A 128 -2.37 -15.25 7.84
C ARG A 128 -3.11 -16.53 7.44
N THR A 129 -2.34 -17.59 7.21
CA THR A 129 -2.88 -18.94 6.99
C THR A 129 -3.75 -19.40 8.15
N GLU A 130 -3.32 -19.09 9.38
CA GLU A 130 -4.10 -19.29 10.60
C GLU A 130 -4.30 -17.93 11.25
N GLN A 131 -5.52 -17.41 11.10
CA GLN A 131 -5.90 -16.10 11.61
C GLN A 131 -6.04 -16.15 13.14
N ASN A 132 -5.59 -15.08 13.80
CA ASN A 132 -5.85 -14.86 15.21
C ASN A 132 -6.83 -13.68 15.35
N PRO A 133 -8.13 -13.95 15.60
CA PRO A 133 -9.15 -12.90 15.67
C PRO A 133 -8.88 -11.82 16.73
N HIS A 134 -8.21 -12.19 17.83
CA HIS A 134 -7.86 -11.25 18.89
C HIS A 134 -6.77 -10.27 18.44
N LEU A 135 -5.74 -10.74 17.73
CA LEU A 135 -4.69 -9.87 17.18
C LEU A 135 -5.21 -8.99 16.04
N LEU A 136 -6.09 -9.54 15.19
CA LEU A 136 -6.77 -8.76 14.16
C LEU A 136 -7.58 -7.63 14.79
N LYS A 137 -8.37 -7.91 15.84
CA LYS A 137 -9.13 -6.88 16.54
C LYS A 137 -8.24 -5.78 17.13
N LEU A 138 -7.18 -6.16 17.85
CA LEU A 138 -6.27 -5.18 18.47
C LEU A 138 -5.55 -4.30 17.44
N SER A 139 -5.13 -4.88 16.31
CA SER A 139 -4.47 -4.13 15.25
C SER A 139 -5.42 -3.13 14.57
N LEU A 140 -6.68 -3.51 14.37
CA LEU A 140 -7.72 -2.62 13.84
C LEU A 140 -8.10 -1.49 14.82
N GLU A 141 -8.16 -1.78 16.12
CA GLU A 141 -8.38 -0.76 17.15
C GLU A 141 -7.22 0.24 17.21
N GLY A 142 -5.98 -0.24 17.09
CA GLY A 142 -4.79 0.60 16.98
C GLY A 142 -4.79 1.47 15.71
N LEU A 143 -5.23 0.91 14.58
CA LEU A 143 -5.39 1.65 13.34
C LEU A 143 -6.44 2.77 13.47
N GLY A 144 -7.61 2.47 14.04
CA GLY A 144 -8.65 3.47 14.30
C GLY A 144 -8.19 4.56 15.28
N SER A 145 -7.49 4.19 16.34
CA SER A 145 -6.94 5.14 17.31
C SER A 145 -5.88 6.06 16.69
N SER A 146 -5.14 5.58 15.69
CA SER A 146 -4.11 6.37 14.99
C SER A 146 -4.69 7.47 14.11
N VAL A 147 -5.99 7.38 13.76
CA VAL A 147 -6.69 8.42 13.01
C VAL A 147 -7.66 9.25 13.85
N ALA A 148 -7.83 8.89 15.14
CA ALA A 148 -8.65 9.64 16.07
C ALA A 148 -8.07 11.05 16.27
N GLY A 149 -8.85 12.08 15.94
CA GLY A 149 -8.43 13.49 15.94
C GLY A 149 -8.17 14.09 14.55
N PHE A 150 -8.26 13.29 13.48
CA PHE A 150 -8.16 13.78 12.11
C PHE A 150 -9.51 13.92 11.40
N GLU A 151 -10.64 13.75 12.09
CA GLU A 151 -11.99 13.77 11.50
C GLU A 151 -12.31 15.11 10.83
N GLU A 152 -11.86 16.21 11.42
CA GLU A 152 -12.06 17.56 10.87
C GLU A 152 -10.98 17.96 9.87
N SER A 153 -9.72 17.61 10.14
CA SER A 153 -8.57 18.10 9.37
C SER A 153 -8.24 17.23 8.15
N HIS A 154 -8.45 15.91 8.25
CA HIS A 154 -8.17 14.94 7.19
C HIS A 154 -9.32 13.92 7.07
N PRO A 155 -10.56 14.36 6.76
CA PRO A 155 -11.72 13.48 6.73
C PRO A 155 -11.58 12.33 5.71
N ARG A 156 -10.87 12.56 4.60
CA ARG A 156 -10.62 11.53 3.58
C ARG A 156 -9.71 10.41 4.11
N LEU A 157 -8.65 10.74 4.84
CA LEU A 157 -7.79 9.76 5.50
C LEU A 157 -8.60 8.85 6.42
N VAL A 158 -9.44 9.43 7.28
CA VAL A 158 -10.31 8.69 8.21
C VAL A 158 -11.26 7.76 7.45
N GLN A 159 -11.88 8.24 6.37
CA GLN A 159 -12.76 7.42 5.52
C GLN A 159 -12.04 6.21 4.92
N ILE A 160 -10.84 6.41 4.37
CA ILE A 160 -10.06 5.34 3.76
C ILE A 160 -9.60 4.32 4.81
N VAL A 161 -9.13 4.79 5.96
CA VAL A 161 -8.74 3.90 7.06
C VAL A 161 -9.94 3.08 7.54
N ASN A 162 -11.12 3.67 7.69
CA ASN A 162 -12.33 2.94 8.05
C ASN A 162 -12.74 1.90 7.00
N ALA A 163 -12.64 2.25 5.70
CA ALA A 163 -12.90 1.32 4.62
C ALA A 163 -11.94 0.12 4.67
N ILE A 164 -10.63 0.37 4.84
CA ILE A 164 -9.62 -0.69 5.00
C ILE A 164 -9.96 -1.57 6.21
N SER A 165 -10.23 -0.97 7.37
CA SER A 165 -10.56 -1.71 8.59
C SER A 165 -11.77 -2.63 8.40
N ASN A 166 -12.80 -2.15 7.72
CA ASN A 166 -14.00 -2.94 7.43
C ASN A 166 -13.68 -4.08 6.45
N THR A 167 -12.95 -3.81 5.37
CA THR A 167 -12.57 -4.82 4.38
C THR A 167 -11.71 -5.92 5.03
N LEU A 168 -10.73 -5.55 5.87
CA LEU A 168 -9.87 -6.48 6.59
C LEU A 168 -10.63 -7.29 7.65
N SER A 169 -11.53 -6.67 8.41
CA SER A 169 -12.38 -7.37 9.38
C SER A 169 -13.21 -8.46 8.71
N ASN A 170 -13.73 -8.17 7.51
CA ASN A 170 -14.55 -9.10 6.73
C ASN A 170 -13.76 -10.23 6.05
N LEU A 171 -12.42 -10.21 6.10
CA LEU A 171 -11.58 -11.34 5.68
C LEU A 171 -11.36 -12.35 6.82
N GLY A 172 -11.56 -11.94 8.07
CA GLY A 172 -11.33 -12.73 9.28
C GLY A 172 -12.56 -13.45 9.84
N ILE A 173 -13.69 -13.44 9.11
CA ILE A 173 -14.99 -13.99 9.51
C ILE A 173 -15.34 -15.17 8.60
#